data_AF-A0A6J6XZY1-F1
#
_entry.id   AF-A0A6J6XZY1-F1
#
_cell.length_a   1.000
_cell.length_b   1.000
_cell.length_c   1.000
_cell.angle_alpha   90.00
_cell.angle_beta   90.00
_cell.angle_gamma   90.00
#
_symmetry.space_group_name_H-M   'P 1'
#
loop_
_entity.id
_entity.type
_entity.pdbx_description
1 polymer ?
#
loop_
_entity_poly.entity_id
_entity_poly.type
_entity_poly.pdbx_seq_one_letter_code
_entity_poly.pdbx_strand_id
1 'polypeptide(L)'
;MALAIRRVGRHPRATGTRTVMIARSHLTDAWLCTRDVDSDDQLATVLGDVDLDAVMHGRVPSGWERATESVTLICTNGKRDVCCAIEGRRIIDEVSDLAEHHYWECSHLGGHRYAPSVLLLPAGLVLGQISATELMQTHTANPPLARVRGRSCLPAAAQAAEIAADQEVPFGTATAITVETIDEHRATVQVHGLSGSTSISLVHQAHSVPSPISCEAVSQSRSHWLSL
;
A
#
# COMPACT_ATOMS: atom_id res chain seq x y z
N MET A 1 -4.47 9.40 2.53
CA MET A 1 -5.02 8.90 1.25
C MET A 1 -6.45 8.45 1.52
N ALA A 2 -7.40 8.75 0.64
CA ALA A 2 -8.77 8.26 0.74
C ALA A 2 -9.09 7.40 -0.49
N LEU A 3 -9.70 6.24 -0.28
CA LEU A 3 -10.03 5.28 -1.34
C LEU A 3 -11.49 4.87 -1.19
N ALA A 4 -12.22 4.82 -2.31
CA ALA A 4 -13.45 4.05 -2.35
C ALA A 4 -13.10 2.56 -2.44
N ILE A 5 -13.74 1.73 -1.62
CA ILE A 5 -13.52 0.28 -1.56
C ILE A 5 -14.83 -0.47 -1.74
N ARG A 6 -14.75 -1.73 -2.17
CA ARG A 6 -15.88 -2.66 -2.20
C ARG A 6 -15.41 -4.08 -1.96
N ARG A 7 -16.31 -4.92 -1.42
CA ARG A 7 -16.07 -6.36 -1.33
C ARG A 7 -15.89 -6.93 -2.74
N VAL A 8 -15.04 -7.96 -2.84
CA VAL A 8 -14.89 -8.71 -4.08
C VAL A 8 -16.19 -9.43 -4.45
N GLY A 9 -16.29 -9.85 -5.71
CA GLY A 9 -17.47 -10.55 -6.22
C GLY A 9 -18.43 -9.66 -7.02
N ARG A 10 -19.65 -10.16 -7.20
CA ARG A 10 -20.68 -9.55 -8.06
C ARG A 10 -21.18 -8.24 -7.44
N HIS A 11 -21.36 -7.19 -8.26
CA HIS A 11 -21.83 -5.88 -7.81
C HIS A 11 -23.06 -6.02 -6.88
N PRO A 12 -22.93 -5.74 -5.57
CA PRO A 12 -24.08 -5.70 -4.70
C PRO A 12 -24.99 -4.56 -5.17
N ARG A 13 -26.31 -4.74 -5.10
CA ARG A 13 -27.22 -3.59 -5.16
C ARG A 13 -26.84 -2.65 -4.00
N ALA A 14 -26.88 -1.33 -4.25
CA ALA A 14 -26.45 -0.27 -3.32
C ALA A 14 -27.29 -0.16 -2.02
N THR A 15 -28.04 -1.19 -1.67
CA THR A 15 -28.91 -1.28 -0.49
C THR A 15 -28.27 -2.24 0.50
N GLY A 16 -27.53 -1.72 1.47
CA GLY A 16 -26.90 -2.50 2.53
C GLY A 16 -25.85 -1.72 3.31
N THR A 17 -25.45 -2.28 4.45
CA THR A 17 -24.37 -1.81 5.32
C THR A 17 -23.07 -1.64 4.53
N ARG A 18 -22.36 -0.52 4.77
CA ARG A 18 -21.08 -0.20 4.15
C ARG A 18 -20.00 -0.21 5.22
N THR A 19 -18.85 -0.80 4.90
CA THR A 19 -17.69 -0.79 5.79
C THR A 19 -16.78 0.38 5.47
N VAL A 20 -16.47 1.19 6.49
CA VAL A 20 -15.44 2.23 6.47
C VAL A 20 -14.20 1.70 7.17
N MET A 21 -13.02 2.00 6.63
CA MET A 21 -11.73 1.55 7.15
C MET A 21 -10.83 2.74 7.44
N ILE A 22 -10.14 2.70 8.59
CA ILE A 22 -9.04 3.61 8.92
C ILE A 22 -7.81 2.76 9.21
N ALA A 23 -6.76 2.98 8.44
CA ALA A 23 -5.48 2.33 8.67
C ALA A 23 -4.41 3.35 9.06
N ARG A 24 -3.68 3.03 10.11
CA ARG A 24 -2.38 3.63 10.40
C ARG A 24 -1.31 2.67 9.91
N SER A 25 -0.50 3.14 8.97
CA SER A 25 0.70 2.42 8.53
C SER A 25 1.93 3.02 9.20
N HIS A 26 2.57 2.23 10.03
CA HIS A 26 3.77 2.58 10.78
C HIS A 26 4.67 1.35 10.92
N LEU A 27 5.97 1.54 11.12
CA LEU A 27 6.92 0.41 11.22
C LEU A 27 6.65 -0.47 12.45
N THR A 28 6.24 0.13 13.57
CA THR A 28 6.08 -0.55 14.87
C THR A 28 4.70 -0.44 15.50
N ASP A 29 3.82 0.40 14.93
CA ASP A 29 2.49 0.72 15.50
C ASP A 29 1.44 0.78 14.37
N ALA A 30 1.49 -0.22 13.48
CA ALA A 30 0.51 -0.35 12.43
C ALA A 30 -0.79 -0.93 12.99
N TRP A 31 -1.93 -0.35 12.61
CA TRP A 31 -3.23 -0.89 12.97
C TRP A 31 -4.29 -0.52 11.94
N LEU A 32 -5.34 -1.32 11.90
CA LEU A 32 -6.51 -1.12 11.06
C LEU A 32 -7.75 -1.13 11.96
N CYS A 33 -8.66 -0.20 11.70
CA CYS A 33 -9.96 -0.17 12.32
C CYS A 33 -11.06 -0.16 11.27
N THR A 34 -12.17 -0.80 11.61
CA THR A 34 -13.37 -0.88 10.78
C THR A 34 -14.56 -0.30 11.50
N ARG A 35 -15.50 0.25 10.74
CA ARG A 35 -16.81 0.67 11.22
C ARG A 35 -17.82 0.50 10.11
N ASP A 36 -18.93 -0.15 10.45
CA ASP A 36 -20.05 -0.32 9.54
C ASP A 36 -21.03 0.86 9.66
N VAL A 37 -21.58 1.30 8.52
CA VAL A 37 -22.53 2.41 8.39
C VAL A 37 -23.69 2.00 7.49
N ASP A 38 -24.91 2.38 7.87
CA ASP A 38 -26.15 1.95 7.20
C ASP A 38 -26.82 3.07 6.38
N SER A 39 -26.29 4.29 6.42
CA SER A 39 -26.83 5.44 5.66
C SER A 39 -25.75 6.41 5.19
N ASP A 40 -26.12 7.28 4.24
CA ASP A 40 -25.25 8.36 3.75
C ASP A 40 -24.95 9.38 4.85
N ASP A 41 -25.93 9.68 5.72
CA ASP A 41 -25.75 10.58 6.85
C ASP A 41 -24.74 10.03 7.86
N GLN A 42 -24.84 8.74 8.21
CA GLN A 42 -23.86 8.09 9.08
C GLN A 42 -22.47 8.08 8.45
N LEU A 43 -22.36 7.83 7.15
CA LEU A 43 -21.09 7.90 6.44
C LEU A 43 -20.49 9.31 6.52
N ALA A 44 -21.29 10.35 6.27
CA ALA A 44 -20.83 11.73 6.35
C ALA A 44 -20.36 12.10 7.76
N THR A 45 -21.11 11.71 8.80
CA THR A 45 -20.71 11.89 10.20
C THR A 45 -19.40 11.16 10.50
N VAL A 46 -19.30 9.88 10.17
CA VAL A 46 -18.10 9.07 10.42
C VAL A 46 -16.87 9.65 9.71
N LEU A 47 -17.00 10.15 8.49
CA LEU A 47 -15.90 10.79 7.78
C LEU A 47 -15.54 12.18 8.32
N GLY A 48 -16.52 12.92 8.86
CA GLY A 48 -16.32 14.26 9.43
C GLY A 48 -15.72 14.24 10.84
N ASP A 49 -16.03 13.23 11.64
CA ASP A 49 -15.65 13.14 13.05
C ASP A 49 -14.23 12.57 13.27
N VAL A 50 -13.60 12.02 12.21
CA VAL A 50 -12.29 11.42 12.32
C VAL A 50 -11.20 12.49 12.39
N ASP A 51 -10.59 12.61 13.56
CA ASP A 51 -9.36 13.37 13.76
C ASP A 51 -8.16 12.62 13.14
N LEU A 52 -7.82 12.97 11.90
CA LEU A 52 -6.70 12.36 11.19
C LEU A 52 -5.35 12.66 11.83
N ASP A 53 -5.20 13.80 12.52
CA ASP A 53 -3.95 14.12 13.23
C ASP A 53 -3.77 13.19 14.44
N ALA A 54 -4.85 12.95 15.20
CA ALA A 54 -4.87 11.94 16.26
C ALA A 54 -4.48 10.55 15.74
N VAL A 55 -5.03 10.12 14.60
CA VAL A 55 -4.70 8.85 13.95
C VAL A 55 -3.22 8.80 13.54
N MET A 56 -2.68 9.90 13.02
CA MET A 56 -1.26 10.03 12.69
C MET A 56 -0.34 9.98 13.92
N HIS A 57 -0.87 10.19 15.12
CA HIS A 57 -0.18 10.02 16.40
C HIS A 57 -0.58 8.71 17.13
N GLY A 58 -1.20 7.75 16.43
CA GLY A 58 -1.48 6.41 16.97
C GLY A 58 -2.78 6.28 17.75
N ARG A 59 -3.58 7.35 17.87
CA ARG A 59 -4.88 7.27 18.56
C ARG A 59 -5.92 6.60 17.68
N VAL A 60 -6.56 5.58 18.23
CA VAL A 60 -7.73 4.94 17.62
C VAL A 60 -8.96 5.81 17.86
N PRO A 61 -9.72 6.20 16.82
CA PRO A 61 -10.93 6.98 17.02
C PRO A 61 -11.97 6.23 17.87
N SER A 62 -12.71 6.94 18.71
CA SER A 62 -13.69 6.33 19.62
C SER A 62 -14.85 5.67 18.86
N GLY A 63 -15.28 4.49 19.34
CA GLY A 63 -16.35 3.73 18.70
C GLY A 63 -15.95 3.05 17.38
N TRP A 64 -14.65 2.85 17.16
CA TRP A 64 -14.12 2.04 16.06
C TRP A 64 -13.54 0.72 16.60
N GLU A 65 -13.73 -0.35 15.84
CA GLU A 65 -13.24 -1.67 16.20
C GLU A 65 -11.89 -1.93 15.54
N ARG A 66 -10.90 -2.41 16.30
CA ARG A 66 -9.64 -2.87 15.71
C ARG A 66 -9.89 -4.17 14.93
N ALA A 67 -9.51 -4.16 13.67
CA ALA A 67 -9.46 -5.38 12.87
C ALA A 67 -8.34 -6.28 13.39
N THR A 68 -8.64 -7.56 13.56
CA THR A 68 -7.63 -8.59 13.87
C THR A 68 -6.91 -9.08 12.62
N GLU A 69 -7.59 -9.00 11.48
CA GLU A 69 -7.11 -9.50 10.20
C GLU A 69 -6.51 -8.40 9.34
N SER A 70 -5.53 -8.78 8.52
CA SER A 70 -4.99 -7.91 7.48
C SER A 70 -5.99 -7.77 6.32
N VAL A 71 -5.95 -6.61 5.66
CA VAL A 71 -6.78 -6.30 4.50
C VAL A 71 -5.91 -6.03 3.29
N THR A 72 -6.25 -6.64 2.17
CA THR A 72 -5.59 -6.45 0.88
C THR A 72 -6.51 -5.65 -0.05
N LEU A 73 -6.07 -4.46 -0.42
CA LEU A 73 -6.77 -3.61 -1.39
C LEU A 73 -6.16 -3.79 -2.79
N ILE A 74 -6.97 -4.21 -3.76
CA ILE A 74 -6.57 -4.44 -5.15
C ILE A 74 -7.19 -3.35 -6.02
N CYS A 75 -6.37 -2.54 -6.67
CA CYS A 75 -6.86 -1.48 -7.55
C CYS A 75 -7.49 -2.10 -8.80
N THR A 76 -8.81 -1.89 -8.99
CA THR A 76 -9.54 -2.29 -10.21
C THR A 76 -10.08 -1.10 -11.01
N ASN A 77 -9.59 0.11 -10.71
CA ASN A 77 -10.02 1.33 -11.39
C ASN A 77 -9.39 1.47 -12.79
N GLY A 78 -10.23 1.39 -13.83
CA GLY A 78 -9.85 1.56 -15.23
C GLY A 78 -9.88 3.00 -15.76
N LYS A 79 -10.42 3.97 -15.02
CA LYS A 79 -10.58 5.37 -15.50
C LYS A 79 -9.23 6.08 -15.69
N ARG A 80 -8.25 5.76 -14.85
CA ARG A 80 -6.90 6.35 -14.94
C ARG A 80 -6.00 5.54 -15.85
N ASP A 81 -6.11 4.22 -15.78
CA ASP A 81 -5.35 3.27 -16.59
C ASP A 81 -6.13 1.95 -16.63
N VAL A 82 -6.41 1.45 -17.83
CA VAL A 82 -7.15 0.21 -18.07
C VAL A 82 -6.42 -1.02 -17.51
N CYS A 83 -5.09 -0.96 -17.39
CA CYS A 83 -4.26 -2.09 -17.03
C CYS A 83 -4.53 -2.57 -15.58
N CYS A 84 -4.90 -1.68 -14.66
CA CYS A 84 -5.40 -2.09 -13.33
C CYS A 84 -6.80 -2.73 -13.38
N ALA A 85 -7.70 -2.26 -14.26
CA ALA A 85 -9.01 -2.87 -14.41
C ALA A 85 -8.94 -4.29 -14.99
N ILE A 86 -7.95 -4.56 -15.85
CA ILE A 86 -7.73 -5.90 -16.42
C ILE A 86 -7.03 -6.80 -15.40
N GLU A 87 -5.80 -6.45 -15.01
CA GLU A 87 -4.96 -7.33 -14.18
C GLU A 87 -5.48 -7.42 -12.74
N GLY A 88 -6.00 -6.32 -12.20
CA GLY A 88 -6.58 -6.31 -10.86
C GLY A 88 -7.83 -7.17 -10.80
N ARG A 89 -8.68 -7.11 -11.84
CA ARG A 89 -9.89 -7.93 -11.90
C ARG A 89 -9.56 -9.40 -12.06
N ARG A 90 -8.53 -9.74 -12.83
CA ARG A 90 -8.03 -11.11 -12.93
C ARG A 90 -7.65 -11.68 -11.57
N ILE A 91 -6.87 -10.94 -10.76
CA ILE A 91 -6.54 -11.39 -9.39
C ILE A 91 -7.81 -11.59 -8.57
N ILE A 92 -8.75 -10.65 -8.65
CA ILE A 92 -10.02 -10.72 -7.92
C ILE A 92 -10.80 -12.00 -8.22
N ASP A 93 -10.89 -12.36 -9.50
CA ASP A 93 -11.58 -13.57 -9.93
C ASP A 93 -10.84 -14.85 -9.45
N GLU A 94 -9.51 -14.80 -9.31
CA GLU A 94 -8.71 -15.93 -8.79
C GLU A 94 -8.77 -16.06 -7.25
N VAL A 95 -9.00 -14.96 -6.52
CA VAL A 95 -9.05 -14.97 -5.04
C VAL A 95 -10.47 -14.95 -4.47
N SER A 96 -11.51 -14.80 -5.31
CA SER A 96 -12.90 -14.59 -4.84
C SER A 96 -13.43 -15.70 -3.96
N ASP A 97 -13.02 -16.94 -4.21
CA ASP A 97 -13.46 -18.12 -3.46
C ASP A 97 -12.79 -18.23 -2.07
N LEU A 98 -11.77 -17.41 -1.83
CA LEU A 98 -11.01 -17.32 -0.58
C LEU A 98 -11.29 -16.01 0.18
N ALA A 99 -12.23 -15.22 -0.30
CA ALA A 99 -12.33 -13.80 0.00
C ALA A 99 -13.27 -13.44 1.15
N GLU A 100 -13.49 -14.34 2.11
CA GLU A 100 -14.21 -13.97 3.31
C GLU A 100 -13.35 -12.98 4.11
N HIS A 101 -13.60 -11.69 3.85
CA HIS A 101 -13.17 -10.48 4.56
C HIS A 101 -11.78 -9.90 4.25
N HIS A 102 -10.88 -10.64 3.61
CA HIS A 102 -9.48 -10.18 3.39
C HIS A 102 -9.25 -9.32 2.15
N TYR A 103 -9.89 -9.64 1.03
CA TYR A 103 -9.65 -8.97 -0.24
C TYR A 103 -10.74 -7.93 -0.51
N TRP A 104 -10.33 -6.78 -1.01
CA TRP A 104 -11.21 -5.69 -1.39
C TRP A 104 -10.74 -5.09 -2.70
N GLU A 105 -11.70 -4.70 -3.52
CA GLU A 105 -11.40 -3.86 -4.67
C GLU A 105 -11.34 -2.40 -4.22
N CYS A 106 -10.43 -1.62 -4.78
CA CYS A 106 -10.29 -0.21 -4.46
C CYS A 106 -10.21 0.69 -5.70
N SER A 107 -10.53 1.97 -5.47
CA SER A 107 -10.32 3.06 -6.41
C SER A 107 -8.83 3.29 -6.68
N HIS A 108 -8.49 4.37 -7.40
CA HIS A 108 -7.12 4.53 -7.89
C HIS A 108 -6.11 4.67 -6.73
N LEU A 109 -5.23 3.68 -6.59
CA LEU A 109 -4.18 3.66 -5.57
C LEU A 109 -2.89 4.41 -5.99
N GLY A 110 -2.71 4.64 -7.30
CA GLY A 110 -1.44 5.12 -7.86
C GLY A 110 -0.50 3.98 -8.26
N GLY A 111 0.42 4.27 -9.18
CA GLY A 111 1.40 3.30 -9.67
C GLY A 111 0.84 2.25 -10.63
N HIS A 112 -0.14 2.61 -11.44
CA HIS A 112 -0.74 1.74 -12.48
C HIS A 112 0.29 1.20 -13.49
N ARG A 113 1.47 1.83 -13.65
CA ARG A 113 2.60 1.27 -14.41
C ARG A 113 3.08 -0.10 -13.89
N TYR A 114 2.76 -0.41 -12.64
CA TYR A 114 3.04 -1.67 -11.97
C TYR A 114 1.76 -2.49 -11.78
N ALA A 115 0.77 -2.31 -12.66
CA ALA A 115 -0.50 -2.98 -12.52
C ALA A 115 -0.34 -4.51 -12.34
N PRO A 116 -1.17 -5.12 -11.49
CA PRO A 116 -2.10 -4.45 -10.59
C PRO A 116 -1.37 -3.81 -9.39
N SER A 117 -1.79 -2.60 -9.02
CA SER A 117 -1.33 -1.95 -7.79
C SER A 117 -2.12 -2.50 -6.61
N VAL A 118 -1.43 -3.01 -5.60
CA VAL A 118 -2.02 -3.64 -4.42
C VAL A 118 -1.48 -2.98 -3.14
N LEU A 119 -2.33 -2.82 -2.13
CA LEU A 119 -1.95 -2.28 -0.81
C LEU A 119 -2.30 -3.29 0.28
N LEU A 120 -1.30 -3.71 1.07
CA LEU A 120 -1.50 -4.53 2.26
C LEU A 120 -1.63 -3.64 3.50
N LEU A 121 -2.76 -3.74 4.20
CA LEU A 121 -3.08 -3.04 5.43
C LEU A 121 -3.03 -4.00 6.63
N PRO A 122 -2.55 -3.54 7.80
CA PRO A 122 -2.18 -2.15 8.11
C PRO A 122 -0.74 -1.77 7.76
N ALA A 123 0.09 -2.73 7.34
CA ALA A 123 1.52 -2.54 7.06
C ALA A 123 1.84 -1.39 6.09
N GLY A 124 0.87 -0.98 5.27
CA GLY A 124 1.02 0.08 4.28
C GLY A 124 1.88 -0.34 3.10
N LEU A 125 2.01 -1.65 2.88
CA LEU A 125 2.96 -2.19 1.93
C LEU A 125 2.36 -2.14 0.52
N VAL A 126 2.98 -1.39 -0.38
CA VAL A 126 2.53 -1.25 -1.75
C VAL A 126 3.22 -2.29 -2.62
N LEU A 127 2.44 -3.08 -3.34
CA LEU A 127 2.92 -4.10 -4.27
C LEU A 127 2.57 -3.74 -5.71
N GLY A 128 3.29 -4.35 -6.64
CA GLY A 128 3.03 -4.24 -8.07
C GLY A 128 3.44 -5.49 -8.82
N GLN A 129 2.78 -5.76 -9.95
CA GLN A 129 3.04 -6.91 -10.82
C GLN A 129 3.02 -8.26 -10.08
N ILE A 130 2.22 -8.36 -9.03
CA ILE A 130 2.08 -9.57 -8.22
C ILE A 130 1.00 -10.47 -8.82
N SER A 131 1.21 -11.78 -8.77
CA SER A 131 0.21 -12.79 -9.15
C SER A 131 -0.77 -13.09 -7.99
N ALA A 132 -1.92 -13.71 -8.28
CA ALA A 132 -2.84 -14.14 -7.22
C ALA A 132 -2.19 -15.14 -6.26
N THR A 133 -1.37 -16.08 -6.77
CA THR A 133 -0.65 -17.05 -5.94
C THR A 133 0.34 -16.40 -4.98
N GLU A 134 1.18 -15.48 -5.47
CA GLU A 134 2.11 -14.72 -4.62
C GLU A 134 1.33 -13.89 -3.60
N LEU A 135 0.19 -13.30 -3.98
CA LEU A 135 -0.64 -12.50 -3.09
C LEU A 135 -1.27 -13.33 -1.96
N MET A 136 -1.75 -14.54 -2.27
CA MET A 136 -2.29 -15.45 -1.24
C MET A 136 -1.22 -15.86 -0.22
N GLN A 137 0.03 -15.96 -0.63
CA GLN A 137 1.15 -16.29 0.27
C GLN A 137 1.46 -15.16 1.25
N THR A 138 1.03 -13.92 0.98
CA THR A 138 1.34 -12.78 1.86
C THR A 138 0.59 -12.80 3.20
N HIS A 139 -0.38 -13.70 3.37
CA HIS A 139 -1.11 -13.88 4.63
C HIS A 139 -0.28 -14.55 5.72
N THR A 140 0.72 -15.35 5.33
CA THR A 140 1.54 -16.13 6.26
C THR A 140 3.03 -15.82 6.14
N ALA A 141 3.43 -15.06 5.12
CA ALA A 141 4.81 -14.68 4.86
C ALA A 141 4.92 -13.27 4.26
N ASN A 142 6.13 -12.73 4.24
CA ASN A 142 6.39 -11.51 3.51
C ASN A 142 6.20 -11.71 1.99
N PRO A 143 5.72 -10.70 1.25
CA PRO A 143 5.68 -10.76 -0.20
C PRO A 143 7.08 -10.90 -0.80
N PRO A 144 7.21 -11.46 -2.01
CA PRO A 144 8.48 -11.45 -2.72
C PRO A 144 8.96 -10.00 -2.89
N LEU A 145 10.21 -9.72 -2.52
CA LEU A 145 10.78 -8.37 -2.61
C LEU A 145 10.68 -7.75 -4.01
N ALA A 146 10.78 -8.57 -5.06
CA ALA A 146 10.61 -8.12 -6.44
C ALA A 146 9.23 -7.51 -6.75
N ARG A 147 8.22 -7.77 -5.90
CA ARG A 147 6.87 -7.19 -5.98
C ARG A 147 6.70 -5.98 -5.06
N VAL A 148 7.61 -5.79 -4.11
CA VAL A 148 7.54 -4.71 -3.13
C VAL A 148 7.98 -3.40 -3.75
N ARG A 149 7.09 -2.40 -3.70
CA ARG A 149 7.39 -1.02 -4.10
C ARG A 149 7.78 -0.13 -2.93
N GLY A 150 7.53 -0.60 -1.70
CA GLY A 150 7.82 0.10 -0.45
C GLY A 150 6.56 0.41 0.36
N ARG A 151 6.76 0.95 1.56
CA ARG A 151 5.65 1.38 2.44
C ARG A 151 5.14 2.77 2.08
N SER A 152 3.83 2.92 1.99
CA SER A 152 3.15 4.16 1.62
C SER A 152 3.39 5.32 2.60
N CYS A 153 3.78 5.03 3.84
CA CYS A 153 4.11 6.03 4.85
C CYS A 153 5.56 6.53 4.77
N LEU A 154 6.41 5.92 3.96
CA LEU A 154 7.83 6.30 3.80
C LEU A 154 8.04 7.14 2.53
N PRO A 155 8.95 8.13 2.55
CA PRO A 155 9.40 8.80 1.34
C PRO A 155 10.19 7.85 0.43
N ALA A 156 10.30 8.18 -0.87
CA ALA A 156 10.87 7.28 -1.89
C ALA A 156 12.29 6.77 -1.56
N ALA A 157 13.17 7.62 -1.04
CA ALA A 157 14.52 7.20 -0.63
C ALA A 157 14.46 6.20 0.53
N ALA A 158 13.62 6.45 1.54
CA ALA A 158 13.44 5.53 2.67
C ALA A 158 12.83 4.18 2.23
N GLN A 159 11.91 4.19 1.27
CA GLN A 159 11.38 2.95 0.67
C GLN A 159 12.49 2.13 0.00
N ALA A 160 13.34 2.77 -0.80
CA ALA A 160 14.46 2.10 -1.45
C ALA A 160 15.48 1.55 -0.43
N ALA A 161 15.78 2.31 0.63
CA ALA A 161 16.64 1.86 1.70
C ALA A 161 16.06 0.66 2.48
N GLU A 162 14.76 0.68 2.79
CA GLU A 162 14.10 -0.45 3.45
C GLU A 162 14.24 -1.74 2.63
N ILE A 163 14.02 -1.66 1.32
CA ILE A 163 14.13 -2.81 0.41
C ILE A 163 15.58 -3.28 0.30
N ALA A 164 16.54 -2.35 0.23
CA ALA A 164 17.96 -2.67 0.12
C ALA A 164 18.53 -3.31 1.41
N ALA A 165 17.98 -2.96 2.57
CA ALA A 165 18.46 -3.44 3.87
C ALA A 165 18.16 -4.93 4.13
N ASP A 166 17.35 -5.62 3.31
CA ASP A 166 16.97 -7.03 3.51
C ASP A 166 18.17 -7.98 3.68
N GLN A 167 19.34 -7.63 3.11
CA GLN A 167 20.56 -8.43 3.25
C GLN A 167 21.13 -8.48 4.69
N GLU A 168 20.83 -7.47 5.50
CA GLU A 168 21.36 -7.32 6.88
C GLU A 168 20.24 -7.35 7.93
N VAL A 169 19.05 -6.89 7.56
CA VAL A 169 17.86 -6.80 8.40
C VAL A 169 16.69 -7.36 7.60
N PRO A 170 16.13 -8.53 7.96
CA PRO A 170 15.05 -9.14 7.19
C PRO A 170 13.91 -8.16 6.91
N PHE A 171 13.40 -8.18 5.69
CA PHE A 171 12.37 -7.26 5.25
C PHE A 171 11.17 -7.30 6.19
N GLY A 172 10.63 -6.12 6.50
CA GLY A 172 9.52 -5.99 7.43
C GLY A 172 9.89 -5.99 8.91
N THR A 173 11.17 -6.15 9.26
CA THR A 173 11.65 -6.10 10.67
C THR A 173 12.24 -4.74 11.08
N ALA A 174 12.31 -3.78 10.14
CA ALA A 174 12.74 -2.42 10.44
C ALA A 174 11.80 -1.78 11.46
N THR A 175 12.37 -1.20 12.52
CA THR A 175 11.66 -0.51 13.60
C THR A 175 11.70 1.00 13.46
N ALA A 176 12.71 1.54 12.78
CA ALA A 176 12.81 2.95 12.44
C ALA A 176 13.62 3.14 11.14
N ILE A 177 13.26 4.13 10.34
CA ILE A 177 14.01 4.52 9.14
C ILE A 177 14.11 6.04 9.09
N THR A 178 15.34 6.55 9.03
CA THR A 178 15.66 7.98 9.07
C THR A 178 16.45 8.37 7.84
N VAL A 179 15.98 9.38 7.11
CA VAL A 179 16.74 9.98 6.00
C VAL A 179 17.67 11.03 6.62
N GLU A 180 18.97 10.74 6.66
CA GLU A 180 19.99 11.63 7.25
C GLU A 180 20.34 12.77 6.32
N THR A 181 20.57 12.44 5.05
CA THR A 181 20.88 13.40 3.99
C THR A 181 20.12 13.04 2.74
N ILE A 182 19.67 14.06 2.01
CA ILE A 182 19.05 13.89 0.70
C ILE A 182 19.27 15.15 -0.15
N ASP A 183 19.73 14.93 -1.38
CA ASP A 183 19.76 15.93 -2.44
C ASP A 183 19.14 15.37 -3.73
N GLU A 184 19.26 16.07 -4.85
CA GLU A 184 18.69 15.66 -6.14
C GLU A 184 19.30 14.38 -6.71
N HIS A 185 20.46 13.94 -6.21
CA HIS A 185 21.29 12.87 -6.77
C HIS A 185 21.61 11.76 -5.77
N ARG A 186 21.63 12.05 -4.46
CA ARG A 186 22.11 11.14 -3.42
C ARG A 186 21.26 11.23 -2.16
N ALA A 187 21.19 10.12 -1.44
CA ALA A 187 20.62 10.07 -0.11
C ALA A 187 21.39 9.10 0.77
N THR A 188 21.49 9.39 2.06
CA THR A 188 21.95 8.45 3.08
C THR A 188 20.81 8.20 4.05
N VAL A 189 20.47 6.93 4.24
CA VAL A 189 19.33 6.51 5.06
C VAL A 189 19.79 5.51 6.12
N GLN A 190 19.48 5.78 7.38
CA GLN A 190 19.64 4.80 8.46
C GLN A 190 18.40 3.92 8.53
N VAL A 191 18.61 2.61 8.54
CA VAL A 191 17.59 1.59 8.77
C VAL A 191 17.92 0.88 10.07
N HIS A 192 17.02 0.97 11.04
CA HIS A 192 17.15 0.35 12.35
C HIS A 192 16.24 -0.87 12.41
N GLY A 193 16.76 -2.01 12.85
CA GLY A 193 16.01 -3.22 13.15
C GLY A 193 16.25 -3.67 14.59
N LEU A 194 15.67 -4.80 14.98
CA LEU A 194 15.85 -5.37 16.32
C LEU A 194 17.28 -5.88 16.57
N SER A 195 17.99 -6.29 15.52
CA SER A 195 19.33 -6.89 15.58
C SER A 195 20.47 -5.89 15.37
N GLY A 196 20.18 -4.64 15.01
CA GLY A 196 21.20 -3.67 14.67
C GLY A 196 20.68 -2.53 13.80
N SER A 197 21.60 -1.74 13.27
CA SER A 197 21.30 -0.61 12.38
C SER A 197 22.27 -0.63 11.21
N THR A 198 21.77 -0.27 10.03
CA THR A 198 22.57 -0.21 8.81
C THR A 198 22.37 1.12 8.10
N SER A 199 23.43 1.60 7.46
CA SER A 199 23.48 2.86 6.74
C SER A 199 23.47 2.59 5.24
N ILE A 200 22.38 2.88 4.57
CA ILE A 200 22.22 2.67 3.12
C ILE A 200 22.53 3.98 2.38
N SER A 201 23.51 3.92 1.48
CA SER A 201 23.78 5.01 0.53
C SER A 201 23.02 4.77 -0.76
N LEU A 202 22.29 5.79 -1.23
CA LEU A 202 21.46 5.72 -2.41
C LEU A 202 21.90 6.73 -3.47
N VAL A 203 21.66 6.39 -4.74
CA VAL A 203 21.75 7.31 -5.88
C VAL A 203 20.39 7.44 -6.56
N HIS A 204 20.04 8.67 -6.93
CA HIS A 204 18.86 8.97 -7.72
C HIS A 204 19.23 8.89 -9.19
N GLN A 205 18.74 7.85 -9.86
CA GLN A 205 19.06 7.56 -11.25
C GLN A 205 17.85 7.84 -12.14
N ALA A 206 18.06 8.64 -13.18
CA ALA A 206 17.11 8.77 -14.27
C ALA A 206 17.18 7.52 -15.18
N HIS A 207 16.03 7.05 -15.65
CA HIS A 207 15.97 6.05 -16.70
C HIS A 207 16.55 6.62 -17.98
N SER A 208 17.40 5.83 -18.65
CA SER A 208 17.98 6.19 -19.94
C SER A 208 16.94 6.29 -21.06
N VAL A 209 15.79 5.62 -20.91
CA VAL A 209 14.72 5.60 -21.91
C VAL A 209 13.40 6.09 -21.28
N PRO A 210 12.84 7.21 -21.77
CA PRO A 210 11.49 7.64 -21.41
C PRO A 210 10.47 6.55 -21.70
N SER A 211 9.49 6.40 -20.83
CA SER A 211 8.47 5.36 -21.01
C SER A 211 7.09 5.84 -20.54
N PRO A 212 6.00 5.32 -21.12
CA PRO A 212 4.65 5.81 -20.88
C PRO A 212 4.17 5.46 -19.46
N ILE A 213 3.79 6.48 -18.68
CA ILE A 213 3.44 6.30 -17.26
C ILE A 213 2.18 5.46 -17.05
N SER A 214 1.31 5.42 -18.05
CA SER A 214 0.09 4.63 -18.11
C SER A 214 -0.10 4.07 -19.51
N CYS A 215 -1.00 3.09 -19.64
CA CYS A 215 -1.54 2.69 -20.92
C CYS A 215 -2.11 3.95 -21.61
N GLU A 216 -1.72 4.20 -22.87
CA GLU A 216 -2.03 5.39 -23.69
C GLU A 216 -1.38 6.74 -23.30
N ALA A 217 -0.55 6.82 -22.25
CA ALA A 217 0.15 8.06 -21.92
C ALA A 217 1.38 8.30 -22.81
N VAL A 218 1.74 9.57 -22.96
CA VAL A 218 3.02 9.98 -23.57
C VAL A 218 4.18 9.53 -22.68
N SER A 219 5.27 9.08 -23.30
CA SER A 219 6.50 8.74 -22.59
C SER A 219 7.05 9.94 -21.82
N GLN A 220 7.45 9.70 -20.58
CA GLN A 220 8.06 10.72 -19.72
C GLN A 220 9.38 10.20 -19.16
N SER A 221 10.29 11.13 -18.86
CA SER A 221 11.49 10.83 -18.09
C SER A 221 11.11 10.27 -16.72
N ARG A 222 11.85 9.27 -16.27
CA ARG A 222 11.60 8.59 -15.00
C ARG A 222 12.85 8.57 -14.18
N SER A 223 12.69 8.42 -12.88
CA SER A 223 13.80 8.20 -11.99
C SER A 223 13.41 7.26 -10.86
N HIS A 224 14.42 6.71 -10.20
CA HIS A 224 14.27 5.86 -9.02
C HIS A 224 15.53 5.98 -8.16
N TRP A 225 15.40 5.61 -6.89
CA TRP A 225 16.52 5.49 -5.96
C TRP A 225 17.07 4.07 -6.01
N LEU A 226 18.40 3.93 -6.08
CA LEU A 226 19.11 2.66 -6.02
C LEU A 226 20.14 2.69 -4.90
N SER A 227 20.30 1.59 -4.17
CA SER A 227 21.43 1.42 -3.27
C SER A 227 22.73 1.25 -4.05
N LEU A 228 23.80 1.85 -3.52
CA LEU A 228 25.17 1.70 -4.01
C LEU A 228 25.82 0.40 -3.53
#